data_AF-D2W0U2-F1
#
_entry.id   AF-D2W0U2-F1
#
_cell.length_a   1.000
_cell.length_b   1.000
_cell.length_c   1.000
_cell.angle_alpha   90.00
_cell.angle_beta   90.00
_cell.angle_gamma   90.00
#
_symmetry.space_group_name_H-M   'P 1'
#
loop_
_entity.id
_entity.type
_entity.pdbx_description
1 polymer ?
#
loop_
_entity_poly.entity_id
_entity_poly.type
_entity_poly.pdbx_seq_one_letter_code
_entity_poly.pdbx_strand_id
1 'polypeptide(L)'
;MSNFTNHSQNNNSSASCTAVGGSNNNNNNSSQFNNNNNTTVSVIEENISQSTSNNHPSQTKGQPPPRMLAHSNSNTQRHSVDSYTPQVISNNMSDIYQRRVGSSITGSDSSLSSTSTSSTSIIKSLQQSFTTYSIVLQDREKLKGWKNVLLFAFLNIYVLWASVAIPSQGNYNYGDIGSWIWKAINFPVTLSLDLIPYEVGIALSSICIAFSILGILMFLISSRAVYNSSKYTNILKKLFRIYGIIFQFIVYTMIFIMSGFFNCDESKTVVLEGYDEPQTVLRRYPTTPCSSTANIILVIINALGILVLFIDAGIVGLTVTNAHPKSSTLFITDTSYFSVIFNWVSMFQILVVYVIPQQYFYIVAVLHIISSIITIPFLFYLLPFFRRMENSIYCGIICSKIGISIGCIVSYFVNSQYLTDLGLGMSGIIVGLGLVGCIIGLTVMEIYTRVSYNEVRKEVVRILSECASQAIELSNDESEYVHKQHGENFFNLKSLFERESVSLLRSFEERKKLRNLNLFLKFSMRSGNKPAKETFLMSDLDLVVAFIRGVGNQKSFSSPILLVNCSLVACHFVVGETNNLTLAFSLLKKAQKQRPSLLENFIIVERMKEIESSTENLGRAKSSKFLYSDL
;
A
#
# COMPACT_ATOMS: atom_id res chain seq x y z
N MET A 1 -2.56 -59.72 27.29
CA MET A 1 -1.52 -59.80 28.34
C MET A 1 -1.27 -58.39 28.86
N SER A 2 -1.34 -58.25 30.19
CA SER A 2 -1.00 -57.11 31.06
C SER A 2 -1.68 -55.74 30.85
N ASN A 3 -2.67 -55.53 31.72
CA ASN A 3 -3.24 -54.27 32.22
C ASN A 3 -2.17 -53.32 32.79
N PHE A 4 -2.42 -52.01 32.74
CA PHE A 4 -2.06 -51.10 33.84
C PHE A 4 -3.06 -49.96 33.99
N THR A 5 -3.55 -49.83 35.21
CA THR A 5 -4.52 -48.89 35.77
C THR A 5 -3.86 -47.64 36.35
N ASN A 6 -4.59 -46.52 36.25
CA ASN A 6 -4.79 -45.41 37.20
C ASN A 6 -3.65 -44.90 38.10
N HIS A 7 -3.43 -43.58 38.03
CA HIS A 7 -3.35 -42.75 39.24
C HIS A 7 -3.95 -41.35 39.01
N SER A 8 -4.92 -41.00 39.85
CA SER A 8 -5.45 -39.65 40.03
C SER A 8 -4.52 -38.82 40.92
N GLN A 9 -4.40 -37.52 40.65
CA GLN A 9 -4.19 -36.53 41.70
C GLN A 9 -5.06 -35.29 41.45
N ASN A 10 -5.92 -35.04 42.43
CA ASN A 10 -6.64 -33.81 42.70
C ASN A 10 -5.67 -32.64 42.88
N ASN A 11 -6.08 -31.44 42.46
CA ASN A 11 -5.88 -30.24 43.26
C ASN A 11 -7.00 -29.22 42.97
N ASN A 12 -7.81 -29.00 44.01
CA ASN A 12 -8.73 -27.90 44.17
C ASN A 12 -7.96 -26.63 44.53
N SER A 13 -8.30 -25.50 43.92
CA SER A 13 -8.23 -24.21 44.59
C SER A 13 -9.27 -23.25 44.03
N SER A 14 -10.28 -23.05 44.87
CA SER A 14 -11.37 -22.10 44.87
C SER A 14 -10.90 -20.65 45.02
N ALA A 15 -11.53 -19.73 44.29
CA ALA A 15 -11.69 -18.35 44.73
C ALA A 15 -13.05 -17.81 44.26
N SER A 16 -13.97 -17.71 45.20
CA SER A 16 -15.28 -17.05 45.09
C SER A 16 -15.20 -15.65 45.71
N CYS A 17 -15.74 -14.63 45.05
CA CYS A 17 -16.14 -13.37 45.69
C CYS A 17 -17.53 -12.94 45.19
N THR A 18 -18.50 -13.28 46.02
CA THR A 18 -19.66 -12.49 46.48
C THR A 18 -20.24 -11.36 45.64
N ALA A 19 -21.53 -11.54 45.34
CA ALA A 19 -22.50 -10.51 45.00
C ALA A 19 -22.92 -9.68 46.24
N VAL A 20 -23.22 -8.40 46.03
CA VAL A 20 -24.04 -7.58 46.93
C VAL A 20 -25.14 -6.95 46.09
N GLY A 21 -26.38 -7.25 46.47
CA GLY A 21 -27.60 -6.66 45.91
C GLY A 21 -27.91 -5.29 46.50
N GLY A 22 -28.67 -4.51 45.75
CA GLY A 22 -29.30 -3.27 46.19
C GLY A 22 -30.54 -3.02 45.34
N SER A 23 -31.70 -3.23 45.96
CA SER A 23 -33.03 -3.02 45.39
C SER A 23 -33.53 -1.59 45.64
N ASN A 24 -34.49 -1.19 44.82
CA ASN A 24 -35.60 -0.26 45.04
C ASN A 24 -35.61 1.13 44.36
N ASN A 25 -36.74 1.27 43.64
CA ASN A 25 -37.72 2.36 43.61
C ASN A 25 -37.80 3.25 42.37
N ASN A 26 -38.85 2.96 41.59
CA ASN A 26 -39.97 3.86 41.24
C ASN A 26 -39.63 5.34 41.01
N ASN A 27 -39.88 5.81 39.78
CA ASN A 27 -40.97 6.75 39.58
C ASN A 27 -41.43 6.83 38.12
N ASN A 28 -42.74 6.70 37.99
CA ASN A 28 -43.54 7.06 36.82
C ASN A 28 -43.32 8.54 36.45
N ASN A 29 -43.28 8.84 35.16
CA ASN A 29 -44.10 9.93 34.63
C ASN A 29 -44.30 9.76 33.13
N SER A 30 -45.56 9.45 32.82
CA SER A 30 -46.22 9.56 31.54
C SER A 30 -46.24 11.01 31.05
N SER A 31 -45.89 11.24 29.79
CA SER A 31 -46.52 12.29 29.00
C SER A 31 -46.69 11.82 27.56
N GLN A 32 -47.95 11.75 27.16
CA GLN A 32 -48.42 11.57 25.79
C GLN A 32 -47.89 12.72 24.92
N PHE A 33 -47.50 12.46 23.68
CA PHE A 33 -47.81 13.37 22.59
C PHE A 33 -47.96 12.65 21.25
N ASN A 34 -49.08 12.99 20.60
CA ASN A 34 -49.54 12.64 19.27
C ASN A 34 -48.46 12.54 18.20
N ASN A 35 -48.57 11.52 17.34
CA ASN A 35 -48.03 11.54 15.98
C ASN A 35 -49.10 11.10 14.98
N ASN A 36 -49.85 12.09 14.48
CA ASN A 36 -50.47 12.05 13.16
C ASN A 36 -49.61 12.91 12.24
N ASN A 37 -49.14 12.37 11.12
CA ASN A 37 -49.37 12.94 9.79
C ASN A 37 -48.62 12.19 8.68
N ASN A 38 -49.43 11.60 7.79
CA ASN A 38 -49.32 11.53 6.33
C ASN A 38 -47.99 11.94 5.70
N THR A 39 -47.29 10.97 5.13
CA THR A 39 -46.21 11.19 4.17
C THR A 39 -46.78 11.07 2.75
N THR A 40 -47.19 12.18 2.16
CA THR A 40 -47.39 12.30 0.70
C THR A 40 -46.04 12.46 0.02
N VAL A 41 -45.69 11.49 -0.83
CA VAL A 41 -44.54 11.51 -1.72
C VAL A 41 -44.87 12.38 -2.93
N SER A 42 -44.27 13.57 -3.03
CA SER A 42 -44.25 14.36 -4.27
C SER A 42 -42.90 14.16 -4.97
N VAL A 43 -42.96 13.52 -6.13
CA VAL A 43 -41.91 13.47 -7.15
C VAL A 43 -41.74 14.87 -7.73
N ILE A 44 -40.53 15.42 -7.69
CA ILE A 44 -40.16 16.61 -8.48
C ILE A 44 -39.11 16.18 -9.50
N GLU A 45 -39.54 16.14 -10.75
CA GLU A 45 -38.69 16.15 -11.94
C GLU A 45 -38.07 17.54 -12.12
N GLU A 46 -36.75 17.64 -12.20
CA GLU A 46 -36.07 18.84 -12.69
C GLU A 46 -35.55 18.60 -14.12
N ASN A 47 -36.28 19.18 -15.07
CA ASN A 47 -35.84 19.45 -16.43
C ASN A 47 -34.98 20.72 -16.44
N ILE A 48 -33.72 20.61 -16.90
CA ILE A 48 -32.87 21.77 -17.19
C ILE A 48 -32.85 21.98 -18.71
N SER A 49 -33.62 22.98 -19.15
CA SER A 49 -33.57 23.55 -20.50
C SER A 49 -32.47 24.59 -20.62
N GLN A 50 -31.66 24.46 -21.67
CA GLN A 50 -30.66 25.42 -22.12
C GLN A 50 -31.33 26.67 -22.70
N SER A 51 -30.87 27.86 -22.29
CA SER A 51 -31.14 29.12 -22.98
C SER A 51 -29.82 29.86 -23.23
N THR A 52 -29.37 29.84 -24.48
CA THR A 52 -28.30 30.66 -25.03
C THR A 52 -28.85 32.05 -25.37
N SER A 53 -28.27 33.09 -24.79
CA SER A 53 -28.54 34.49 -25.13
C SER A 53 -27.24 35.13 -25.62
N ASN A 54 -27.20 35.39 -26.93
CA ASN A 54 -26.21 36.23 -27.60
C ASN A 54 -26.32 37.67 -27.11
N ASN A 55 -25.19 38.36 -26.90
CA ASN A 55 -25.11 39.81 -27.11
C ASN A 55 -23.68 40.24 -27.47
N HIS A 56 -23.57 40.80 -28.66
CA HIS A 56 -22.43 41.54 -29.20
C HIS A 56 -22.31 42.91 -28.50
N PRO A 57 -21.13 43.55 -28.54
CA PRO A 57 -21.12 44.89 -29.10
C PRO A 57 -19.97 45.17 -30.09
N SER A 58 -20.40 45.75 -31.21
CA SER A 58 -19.85 46.85 -32.02
C SER A 58 -18.36 47.25 -31.97
N GLN A 59 -17.86 47.34 -33.21
CA GLN A 59 -16.62 47.91 -33.71
C GLN A 59 -16.35 49.38 -33.33
N THR A 60 -15.08 49.72 -33.15
CA THR A 60 -14.52 51.05 -33.46
C THR A 60 -13.19 50.92 -34.21
N LYS A 61 -13.15 51.59 -35.38
CA LYS A 61 -12.00 51.78 -36.27
C LYS A 61 -10.94 52.68 -35.65
N GLY A 62 -9.66 52.52 -36.03
CA GLY A 62 -8.72 53.65 -36.02
C GLY A 62 -7.22 53.32 -35.94
N GLN A 63 -6.55 53.49 -37.10
CA GLN A 63 -5.16 53.93 -37.30
C GLN A 63 -3.96 52.99 -37.07
N PRO A 64 -3.01 52.92 -38.04
CA PRO A 64 -1.72 52.24 -37.92
C PRO A 64 -0.58 53.21 -37.59
N PRO A 65 0.54 52.75 -37.01
CA PRO A 65 1.80 53.49 -37.04
C PRO A 65 2.79 52.93 -38.08
N PRO A 66 3.77 53.75 -38.51
CA PRO A 66 4.52 53.55 -39.75
C PRO A 66 5.86 52.82 -39.56
N ARG A 67 6.42 52.47 -40.71
CA ARG A 67 7.69 51.79 -40.96
C ARG A 67 8.88 52.77 -40.97
N MET A 68 10.09 52.20 -40.80
CA MET A 68 11.42 52.70 -41.23
C MET A 68 12.06 53.78 -40.32
N LEU A 69 13.34 53.78 -39.95
CA LEU A 69 14.60 53.53 -40.66
C LEU A 69 15.82 53.43 -39.69
N ALA A 70 16.96 53.01 -40.22
CA ALA A 70 18.25 52.81 -39.56
C ALA A 70 19.16 54.07 -39.52
N HIS A 71 20.06 54.14 -38.52
CA HIS A 71 21.44 54.70 -38.57
C HIS A 71 22.05 54.63 -37.14
N SER A 72 23.19 53.98 -36.89
CA SER A 72 24.61 54.38 -37.14
C SER A 72 25.22 55.30 -36.05
N ASN A 73 26.17 54.71 -35.30
CA ASN A 73 27.41 55.26 -34.72
C ASN A 73 27.42 56.61 -33.98
N SER A 74 27.92 56.63 -32.74
CA SER A 74 29.30 57.06 -32.40
C SER A 74 29.52 57.24 -30.89
N ASN A 75 30.76 56.97 -30.46
CA ASN A 75 31.33 57.22 -29.13
C ASN A 75 31.20 58.69 -28.70
N THR A 76 31.16 58.98 -27.38
CA THR A 76 32.10 59.88 -26.65
C THR A 76 31.83 59.85 -25.13
N GLN A 77 32.89 60.10 -24.38
CA GLN A 77 33.20 59.96 -22.95
C GLN A 77 32.45 60.83 -21.92
N ARG A 78 32.52 60.35 -20.66
CA ARG A 78 32.66 61.04 -19.34
C ARG A 78 31.57 62.01 -18.88
N HIS A 79 30.90 61.70 -17.76
CA HIS A 79 31.24 62.26 -16.44
C HIS A 79 30.46 61.57 -15.31
N SER A 80 31.15 61.44 -14.18
CA SER A 80 30.74 61.02 -12.84
C SER A 80 29.69 61.92 -12.19
N VAL A 81 28.63 61.35 -11.60
CA VAL A 81 27.96 61.87 -10.39
C VAL A 81 27.31 60.70 -9.63
N ASP A 82 27.67 60.57 -8.36
CA ASP A 82 27.06 59.66 -7.39
C ASP A 82 25.57 59.95 -7.19
N SER A 83 24.74 58.92 -7.28
CA SER A 83 23.38 58.97 -6.72
C SER A 83 22.92 57.57 -6.31
N TYR A 84 22.80 57.39 -4.99
CA TYR A 84 22.18 56.24 -4.35
C TYR A 84 20.73 56.09 -4.84
N THR A 85 20.43 54.96 -5.49
CA THR A 85 19.07 54.46 -5.66
C THR A 85 19.00 53.02 -5.14
N PRO A 86 17.90 52.64 -4.44
CA PRO A 86 17.76 51.30 -3.88
C PRO A 86 17.52 50.29 -5.00
N GLN A 87 18.40 49.30 -5.11
CA GLN A 87 18.24 48.19 -6.04
C GLN A 87 17.01 47.35 -5.66
N VAL A 88 16.03 47.35 -6.58
CA VAL A 88 15.02 46.31 -6.70
C VAL A 88 15.73 45.01 -7.10
N ILE A 89 15.84 44.09 -6.16
CA ILE A 89 16.33 42.73 -6.41
C ILE A 89 15.23 41.97 -7.14
N SER A 90 15.28 41.97 -8.47
CA SER A 90 14.59 40.97 -9.30
C SER A 90 15.39 39.67 -9.27
N ASN A 91 15.08 38.81 -8.30
CA ASN A 91 15.66 37.48 -8.25
C ASN A 91 15.07 36.61 -9.39
N ASN A 92 15.88 36.39 -10.42
CA ASN A 92 15.71 35.32 -11.40
C ASN A 92 15.72 33.95 -10.68
N MET A 93 14.52 33.42 -10.43
CA MET A 93 14.29 32.13 -9.76
C MET A 93 14.34 30.93 -10.73
N SER A 94 14.70 31.15 -12.00
CA SER A 94 14.75 30.11 -13.04
C SER A 94 16.11 29.41 -13.18
N ASP A 95 17.23 30.04 -12.80
CA ASP A 95 18.57 29.49 -13.07
C ASP A 95 19.18 28.64 -11.94
N ILE A 96 18.50 28.54 -10.79
CA ILE A 96 18.97 27.71 -9.66
C ILE A 96 18.48 26.25 -9.75
N TYR A 97 17.53 25.93 -10.62
CA TYR A 97 16.90 24.60 -10.66
C TYR A 97 17.60 23.55 -11.54
N GLN A 98 18.54 23.93 -12.42
CA GLN A 98 19.09 22.98 -13.41
C GLN A 98 20.51 22.47 -13.17
N ARG A 99 21.21 22.86 -12.09
CA ARG A 99 22.65 22.54 -11.95
C ARG A 99 23.09 21.77 -10.70
N ARG A 100 22.23 20.95 -10.09
CA ARG A 100 22.63 20.03 -8.99
C ARG A 100 21.78 18.74 -8.90
N VAL A 101 21.68 17.99 -9.99
CA VAL A 101 21.32 16.56 -9.88
C VAL A 101 22.61 15.80 -9.58
N GLY A 102 22.98 15.79 -8.29
CA GLY A 102 24.25 15.24 -7.81
C GLY A 102 24.75 15.92 -6.54
N SER A 103 23.86 16.35 -5.64
CA SER A 103 24.30 16.78 -4.31
C SER A 103 24.49 15.54 -3.43
N SER A 104 25.75 15.29 -3.10
CA SER A 104 26.21 14.43 -2.03
C SER A 104 25.31 14.51 -0.79
N ILE A 105 24.61 13.41 -0.52
CA ILE A 105 24.06 13.12 0.81
C ILE A 105 25.23 12.60 1.65
N THR A 106 26.12 13.51 2.04
CA THR A 106 27.17 13.23 3.03
C THR A 106 27.11 14.36 4.04
N GLY A 107 26.33 14.14 5.10
CA GLY A 107 26.55 14.86 6.35
C GLY A 107 27.92 14.47 6.87
N SER A 108 28.79 15.46 7.02
CA SER A 108 30.11 15.31 7.63
C SER A 108 29.94 15.06 9.13
N ASP A 109 29.76 13.80 9.52
CA ASP A 109 29.98 13.37 10.89
C ASP A 109 31.49 13.20 11.10
N SER A 110 32.07 14.15 11.83
CA SER A 110 33.47 14.16 12.23
C SER A 110 33.78 13.04 13.23
N SER A 111 34.66 12.13 12.81
CA SER A 111 35.68 11.42 13.59
C SER A 111 35.28 10.80 14.94
N LEU A 112 35.11 9.46 14.93
CA LEU A 112 35.73 8.58 15.94
C LEU A 112 35.90 7.17 15.35
N SER A 113 37.11 6.66 15.54
CA SER A 113 37.73 5.44 15.03
C SER A 113 36.88 4.16 15.10
N SER A 114 36.72 3.46 13.98
CA SER A 114 36.64 1.99 13.94
C SER A 114 36.95 1.43 12.54
N THR A 115 37.87 0.48 12.50
CA THR A 115 38.54 -0.09 11.32
C THR A 115 37.68 -1.17 10.62
N SER A 116 36.35 -1.04 10.65
CA SER A 116 35.38 -1.96 10.03
C SER A 116 34.40 -1.27 9.05
N THR A 117 34.75 -0.04 8.61
CA THR A 117 33.85 0.90 7.92
C THR A 117 33.79 0.79 6.39
N SER A 118 34.65 -0.01 5.75
CA SER A 118 34.67 -0.12 4.27
C SER A 118 33.51 -0.96 3.73
N SER A 119 33.19 -2.12 4.32
CA SER A 119 32.10 -2.99 3.84
C SER A 119 30.71 -2.40 4.11
N THR A 120 30.54 -1.71 5.24
CA THR A 120 29.28 -1.06 5.61
C THR A 120 28.94 0.14 4.72
N SER A 121 29.94 0.82 4.14
CA SER A 121 29.71 1.93 3.21
C SER A 121 29.24 1.46 1.83
N ILE A 122 29.76 0.34 1.31
CA ILE A 122 29.35 -0.24 0.03
C ILE A 122 27.89 -0.71 0.09
N ILE A 123 27.49 -1.44 1.14
CA ILE A 123 26.12 -1.92 1.30
C ILE A 123 25.14 -0.74 1.37
N LYS A 124 25.46 0.30 2.14
CA LYS A 124 24.62 1.51 2.22
C LYS A 124 24.49 2.21 0.86
N SER A 125 25.58 2.31 0.10
CA SER A 125 25.59 2.89 -1.25
C SER A 125 24.75 2.09 -2.24
N LEU A 126 24.89 0.76 -2.24
CA LEU A 126 24.08 -0.15 -3.05
C LEU A 126 22.61 -0.06 -2.69
N GLN A 127 22.30 -0.07 -1.39
CA GLN A 127 20.93 0.05 -0.91
C GLN A 127 20.30 1.38 -1.32
N GLN A 128 21.01 2.50 -1.16
CA GLN A 128 20.53 3.82 -1.56
C GLN A 128 20.33 3.93 -3.08
N SER A 129 21.25 3.34 -3.85
CA SER A 129 21.14 3.28 -5.32
C SER A 129 19.92 2.47 -5.73
N PHE A 130 19.77 1.25 -5.21
CA PHE A 130 18.63 0.37 -5.47
C PHE A 130 17.30 1.02 -5.09
N THR A 131 17.25 1.68 -3.94
CA THR A 131 16.11 2.45 -3.46
C THR A 131 15.74 3.54 -4.45
N THR A 132 16.71 4.38 -4.80
CA THR A 132 16.50 5.50 -5.73
C THR A 132 16.00 5.02 -7.09
N TYR A 133 16.58 3.93 -7.62
CA TYR A 133 16.17 3.40 -8.92
C TYR A 133 14.78 2.77 -8.89
N SER A 134 14.45 2.00 -7.84
CA SER A 134 13.11 1.44 -7.65
C SER A 134 12.06 2.55 -7.59
N ILE A 135 12.34 3.60 -6.83
CA ILE A 135 11.49 4.80 -6.69
C ILE A 135 11.28 5.51 -8.02
N VAL A 136 12.32 5.68 -8.84
CA VAL A 136 12.18 6.34 -10.13
C VAL A 136 11.39 5.48 -11.11
N LEU A 137 11.50 4.16 -11.03
CA LEU A 137 10.79 3.23 -11.91
C LEU A 137 9.30 3.09 -11.60
N GLN A 138 8.87 3.39 -10.37
CA GLN A 138 7.47 3.45 -10.02
C GLN A 138 6.72 4.45 -10.90
N ASP A 139 5.56 4.02 -11.41
CA ASP A 139 4.65 4.94 -12.07
C ASP A 139 3.90 5.76 -11.02
N ARG A 140 4.10 7.07 -11.08
CA ARG A 140 3.52 8.05 -10.15
C ARG A 140 2.41 8.86 -10.79
N GLU A 141 2.01 8.50 -12.00
CA GLU A 141 0.89 9.15 -12.63
C GLU A 141 -0.42 8.76 -11.95
N LYS A 142 -1.31 9.74 -11.80
CA LYS A 142 -2.66 9.48 -11.31
C LYS A 142 -3.39 8.60 -12.32
N LEU A 143 -3.50 7.31 -12.01
CA LEU A 143 -4.31 6.39 -12.81
C LEU A 143 -5.79 6.74 -12.66
N LYS A 144 -6.42 7.07 -13.79
CA LYS A 144 -7.86 7.31 -13.93
C LYS A 144 -8.46 6.33 -14.94
N GLY A 145 -9.77 6.19 -14.90
CA GLY A 145 -10.54 5.41 -15.88
C GLY A 145 -10.81 3.98 -15.43
N TRP A 146 -11.96 3.46 -15.86
CA TRP A 146 -12.46 2.15 -15.43
C TRP A 146 -11.55 0.98 -15.83
N LYS A 147 -10.88 1.05 -16.98
CA LYS A 147 -9.91 0.03 -17.42
C LYS A 147 -8.80 -0.22 -16.38
N ASN A 148 -8.24 0.85 -15.82
CA ASN A 148 -7.22 0.74 -14.77
C ASN A 148 -7.82 0.20 -13.45
N VAL A 149 -9.04 0.60 -13.11
CA VAL A 149 -9.73 0.07 -11.92
C VAL A 149 -9.93 -1.44 -12.05
N LEU A 150 -10.43 -1.90 -13.21
CA LEU A 150 -10.69 -3.31 -13.48
C LEU A 150 -9.39 -4.12 -13.54
N LEU A 151 -8.35 -3.60 -14.19
CA LEU A 151 -7.04 -4.26 -14.25
C LEU A 151 -6.43 -4.49 -12.86
N PHE A 152 -6.37 -3.45 -12.03
CA PHE A 152 -5.82 -3.58 -10.67
C PHE A 152 -6.74 -4.40 -9.76
N ALA A 153 -8.06 -4.32 -9.93
CA ALA A 153 -8.99 -5.19 -9.21
C ALA A 153 -8.74 -6.66 -9.56
N PHE A 154 -8.66 -6.99 -10.85
CA PHE A 154 -8.40 -8.34 -11.33
C PHE A 154 -7.04 -8.86 -10.87
N LEU A 155 -5.98 -8.03 -10.94
CA LEU A 155 -4.65 -8.38 -10.47
C LEU A 155 -4.65 -8.74 -8.98
N ASN A 156 -5.26 -7.90 -8.13
CA ASN A 156 -5.30 -8.16 -6.69
C ASN A 156 -6.21 -9.34 -6.36
N ILE A 157 -7.37 -9.50 -7.01
CA ILE A 157 -8.25 -10.65 -6.82
C ILE A 157 -7.52 -11.95 -7.19
N TYR A 158 -6.76 -11.95 -8.30
CA TYR A 158 -5.94 -13.08 -8.72
C TYR A 158 -4.89 -13.44 -7.66
N VAL A 159 -4.12 -12.44 -7.19
CA VAL A 159 -3.10 -12.63 -6.15
C VAL A 159 -3.72 -13.16 -4.85
N LEU A 160 -4.86 -12.61 -4.43
CA LEU A 160 -5.58 -13.04 -3.24
C LEU A 160 -6.14 -14.46 -3.40
N TRP A 161 -6.74 -14.79 -4.55
CA TRP A 161 -7.24 -16.15 -4.82
C TRP A 161 -6.10 -17.17 -4.80
N ALA A 162 -5.04 -16.93 -5.57
CA ALA A 162 -3.88 -17.81 -5.58
C ALA A 162 -3.32 -17.99 -4.16
N SER A 163 -3.17 -16.91 -3.40
CA SER A 163 -2.63 -16.97 -2.03
C SER A 163 -3.49 -17.77 -1.05
N VAL A 164 -4.83 -17.71 -1.18
CA VAL A 164 -5.77 -18.51 -0.37
C VAL A 164 -5.74 -19.98 -0.76
N ALA A 165 -5.52 -20.29 -2.04
CA ALA A 165 -5.52 -21.66 -2.54
C ALA A 165 -4.28 -22.45 -2.07
N ILE A 166 -3.11 -21.81 -1.98
CA ILE A 166 -1.81 -22.47 -1.70
C ILE A 166 -1.86 -23.47 -0.52
N PRO A 167 -2.47 -23.19 0.65
CA PRO A 167 -2.45 -24.13 1.76
C PRO A 167 -3.22 -25.43 1.54
N SER A 168 -4.15 -25.44 0.59
CA SER A 168 -4.85 -26.66 0.19
C SER A 168 -4.06 -27.52 -0.79
N GLN A 169 -2.93 -27.01 -1.31
CA GLN A 169 -2.10 -27.71 -2.27
C GLN A 169 -1.33 -28.84 -1.58
N GLY A 170 -1.68 -30.08 -1.90
CA GLY A 170 -1.06 -31.27 -1.34
C GLY A 170 -2.04 -32.42 -1.27
N ASN A 171 -1.58 -33.59 -0.86
CA ASN A 171 -2.47 -34.71 -0.57
C ASN A 171 -2.63 -34.84 0.94
N TYR A 172 -3.67 -34.22 1.48
CA TYR A 172 -4.04 -34.33 2.89
C TYR A 172 -5.20 -35.33 3.09
N ASN A 173 -5.19 -36.41 2.30
CA ASN A 173 -6.18 -37.46 2.32
C ASN A 173 -7.61 -36.97 2.03
N TYR A 174 -7.77 -36.14 0.99
CA TYR A 174 -9.09 -35.63 0.59
C TYR A 174 -9.94 -36.64 -0.19
N GLY A 175 -9.42 -37.83 -0.45
CA GLY A 175 -9.97 -38.75 -1.44
C GLY A 175 -9.84 -38.20 -2.86
N ASP A 176 -10.30 -38.98 -3.84
CA ASP A 176 -10.09 -38.64 -5.26
C ASP A 176 -10.90 -37.42 -5.70
N ILE A 177 -12.16 -37.33 -5.25
CA ILE A 177 -13.05 -36.19 -5.56
C ILE A 177 -12.52 -34.91 -4.92
N GLY A 178 -12.14 -34.96 -3.64
CA GLY A 178 -11.57 -33.82 -2.94
C GLY A 178 -10.26 -33.34 -3.59
N SER A 179 -9.39 -34.27 -3.98
CA SER A 179 -8.16 -33.97 -4.72
C SER A 179 -8.44 -33.21 -6.02
N TRP A 180 -9.47 -33.59 -6.78
CA TRP A 180 -9.89 -32.87 -7.98
C TRP A 180 -10.40 -31.45 -7.68
N ILE A 181 -11.20 -31.28 -6.62
CA ILE A 181 -11.68 -29.96 -6.17
C ILE A 181 -10.50 -29.05 -5.86
N TRP A 182 -9.53 -29.53 -5.08
CA TRP A 182 -8.36 -28.73 -4.71
C TRP A 182 -7.43 -28.46 -5.89
N LYS A 183 -7.33 -29.38 -6.85
CA LYS A 183 -6.63 -29.13 -8.12
C LYS A 183 -7.29 -28.00 -8.91
N ALA A 184 -8.62 -27.95 -8.96
CA ALA A 184 -9.37 -26.86 -9.60
C ALA A 184 -9.20 -25.52 -8.87
N ILE A 185 -9.28 -25.51 -7.53
CA ILE A 185 -9.08 -24.30 -6.72
C ILE A 185 -7.65 -23.75 -6.85
N ASN A 186 -6.66 -24.63 -6.96
CA ASN A 186 -5.24 -24.29 -7.17
C ASN A 186 -4.88 -24.04 -8.65
N PHE A 187 -5.87 -23.91 -9.55
CA PHE A 187 -5.61 -23.60 -10.95
C PHE A 187 -4.77 -22.32 -11.15
N PRO A 188 -4.97 -21.21 -10.42
CA PRO A 188 -4.12 -20.02 -10.56
C PRO A 188 -2.64 -20.27 -10.26
N VAL A 189 -2.33 -21.25 -9.41
CA VAL A 189 -0.94 -21.59 -9.07
C VAL A 189 -0.37 -22.59 -10.06
N THR A 190 -1.17 -23.54 -10.53
CA THR A 190 -0.66 -24.69 -11.31
C THR A 190 -0.80 -24.52 -12.81
N LEU A 191 -1.83 -23.78 -13.27
CA LEU A 191 -2.31 -23.73 -14.66
C LEU A 191 -2.43 -25.13 -15.30
N SER A 192 -2.75 -26.16 -14.50
CA SER A 192 -2.77 -27.57 -14.91
C SER A 192 -1.47 -28.09 -15.53
N LEU A 193 -0.34 -27.41 -15.28
CA LEU A 193 0.96 -27.85 -15.76
C LEU A 193 1.49 -29.04 -14.96
N ASP A 194 0.75 -29.57 -13.99
CA ASP A 194 1.11 -30.77 -13.25
C ASP A 194 1.17 -32.03 -14.13
N LEU A 195 0.51 -32.00 -15.30
CA LEU A 195 0.42 -33.13 -16.24
C LEU A 195 1.49 -33.13 -17.36
N ILE A 196 2.41 -32.17 -17.37
CA ILE A 196 3.42 -32.07 -18.43
C ILE A 196 4.51 -33.14 -18.26
N PRO A 197 5.09 -33.64 -19.36
CA PRO A 197 6.24 -34.55 -19.31
C PRO A 197 7.50 -33.83 -18.80
N TYR A 198 8.48 -34.63 -18.35
CA TYR A 198 9.70 -34.14 -17.71
C TYR A 198 10.50 -33.18 -18.59
N GLU A 199 10.64 -33.51 -19.87
CA GLU A 199 11.41 -32.76 -20.86
C GLU A 199 10.79 -31.37 -21.10
N VAL A 200 9.46 -31.31 -21.15
CA VAL A 200 8.72 -30.04 -21.27
C VAL A 200 8.84 -29.23 -19.98
N GLY A 201 8.84 -29.89 -18.82
CA GLY A 201 9.13 -29.28 -17.53
C GLY A 201 10.49 -28.56 -17.50
N ILE A 202 11.54 -29.20 -18.02
CA ILE A 202 12.88 -28.60 -18.12
C ILE A 202 12.86 -27.36 -19.00
N ALA A 203 12.22 -27.45 -20.18
CA ALA A 203 12.13 -26.33 -21.12
C ALA A 203 11.37 -25.14 -20.50
N LEU A 204 10.21 -25.39 -19.88
CA LEU A 204 9.43 -24.34 -19.22
C LEU A 204 10.19 -23.72 -18.03
N SER A 205 10.90 -24.52 -17.23
CA SER A 205 11.69 -23.99 -16.14
C SER A 205 12.83 -23.09 -16.63
N SER A 206 13.48 -23.47 -17.73
CA SER A 206 14.53 -22.67 -18.37
C SER A 206 13.97 -21.34 -18.88
N ILE A 207 12.76 -21.34 -19.47
CA ILE A 207 12.05 -20.12 -19.88
C ILE A 207 11.73 -19.25 -18.66
N CYS A 208 11.30 -19.84 -17.54
CA CYS A 208 11.00 -19.10 -16.32
C CYS A 208 12.24 -18.40 -15.75
N ILE A 209 13.39 -19.09 -15.72
CA ILE A 209 14.67 -18.53 -15.30
C ILE A 209 15.08 -17.39 -16.24
N ALA A 210 15.03 -17.62 -17.56
CA ALA A 210 15.36 -16.60 -18.55
C ALA A 210 14.46 -15.36 -18.44
N PHE A 211 13.15 -15.56 -18.22
CA PHE A 211 12.19 -14.48 -18.02
C PHE A 211 12.47 -13.67 -16.74
N SER A 212 12.90 -14.32 -15.66
CA SER A 212 13.28 -13.65 -14.40
C SER A 212 14.59 -12.86 -14.56
N ILE A 213 15.58 -13.44 -15.25
CA ILE A 213 16.84 -12.74 -15.57
C ILE A 213 16.55 -11.53 -16.47
N LEU A 214 15.65 -11.66 -17.45
CA LEU A 214 15.22 -10.54 -18.29
C LEU A 214 14.59 -9.41 -17.45
N GLY A 215 13.79 -9.73 -16.43
CA GLY A 215 13.23 -8.76 -15.48
C GLY A 215 14.32 -7.95 -14.78
N ILE A 216 15.31 -8.64 -14.22
CA ILE A 216 16.48 -8.00 -13.57
C ILE A 216 17.28 -7.16 -14.57
N LEU A 217 17.56 -7.67 -15.78
CA LEU A 217 18.27 -6.91 -16.81
C LEU A 217 17.49 -5.66 -17.24
N MET A 218 16.18 -5.77 -17.42
CA MET A 218 15.31 -4.62 -17.72
C MET A 218 15.34 -3.58 -16.60
N PHE A 219 15.35 -4.02 -15.34
CA PHE A 219 15.52 -3.12 -14.19
C PHE A 219 16.89 -2.42 -14.22
N LEU A 220 17.99 -3.14 -14.47
CA LEU A 220 19.33 -2.56 -14.55
C LEU A 220 19.49 -1.57 -15.72
N ILE A 221 18.97 -1.92 -16.89
CA ILE A 221 18.95 -1.04 -18.08
C ILE A 221 18.14 0.22 -17.78
N SER A 222 16.97 0.07 -17.18
CA SER A 222 16.12 1.21 -16.81
C SER A 222 16.77 2.09 -15.75
N SER A 223 17.44 1.49 -14.76
CA SER A 223 18.21 2.19 -13.74
C SER A 223 19.35 3.00 -14.35
N ARG A 224 20.10 2.41 -15.29
CA ARG A 224 21.16 3.09 -16.04
C ARG A 224 20.62 4.21 -16.92
N ALA A 225 19.49 3.99 -17.59
CA ALA A 225 18.84 5.00 -18.43
C ALA A 225 18.39 6.22 -17.61
N VAL A 226 17.85 5.98 -16.41
CA VAL A 226 17.49 7.01 -15.43
C VAL A 226 18.75 7.78 -14.97
N TYR A 227 19.82 7.07 -14.60
CA TYR A 227 21.07 7.69 -14.18
C TYR A 227 21.65 8.61 -15.26
N ASN A 228 21.65 8.16 -16.51
CA ASN A 228 22.13 8.93 -17.65
C ASN A 228 21.14 9.98 -18.19
N SER A 229 19.98 10.16 -17.55
CA SER A 229 18.90 11.06 -18.02
C SER A 229 18.51 10.82 -19.49
N SER A 230 18.43 9.55 -19.89
CA SER A 230 18.13 9.15 -21.26
C SER A 230 16.71 9.53 -21.68
N LYS A 231 16.55 9.94 -22.95
CA LYS A 231 15.24 10.21 -23.59
C LYS A 231 14.31 9.00 -23.56
N TYR A 232 14.84 7.78 -23.47
CA TYR A 232 14.07 6.53 -23.50
C TYR A 232 13.48 6.12 -22.14
N THR A 233 13.73 6.88 -21.06
CA THR A 233 13.29 6.55 -19.70
C THR A 233 11.80 6.28 -19.60
N ASN A 234 10.95 7.09 -20.26
CA ASN A 234 9.49 6.92 -20.19
C ASN A 234 9.02 5.65 -20.91
N ILE A 235 9.68 5.25 -22.00
CA ILE A 235 9.37 4.01 -22.72
C ILE A 235 9.76 2.81 -21.86
N LEU A 236 10.97 2.83 -21.28
CA LEU A 236 11.46 1.78 -20.41
C LEU A 236 10.57 1.58 -19.17
N LYS A 237 10.12 2.67 -18.52
CA LYS A 237 9.14 2.58 -17.41
C LYS A 237 7.85 1.89 -17.83
N LYS A 238 7.29 2.25 -18.99
CA LYS A 238 6.07 1.63 -19.51
C LYS A 238 6.28 0.14 -19.81
N LEU A 239 7.38 -0.22 -20.46
CA LEU A 239 7.73 -1.62 -20.74
C LEU A 239 7.91 -2.41 -19.44
N PHE A 240 8.64 -1.86 -18.46
CA PHE A 240 8.85 -2.50 -17.17
C PHE A 240 7.54 -2.70 -16.41
N ARG A 241 6.62 -1.74 -16.49
CA ARG A 241 5.28 -1.88 -15.91
C ARG A 241 4.47 -2.98 -16.58
N ILE A 242 4.49 -3.08 -17.91
CA ILE A 242 3.81 -4.15 -18.64
C ILE A 242 4.40 -5.51 -18.25
N TYR A 243 5.72 -5.61 -18.25
CA TYR A 243 6.45 -6.80 -17.76
C TYR A 243 6.00 -7.16 -16.35
N GLY A 244 6.00 -6.20 -15.43
CA GLY A 244 5.64 -6.44 -14.04
C GLY A 244 4.19 -6.89 -13.83
N ILE A 245 3.25 -6.37 -14.63
CA ILE A 245 1.85 -6.85 -14.60
C ILE A 245 1.78 -8.31 -15.07
N ILE A 246 2.44 -8.65 -16.19
CA ILE A 246 2.48 -10.03 -16.70
C ILE A 246 3.14 -10.96 -15.67
N PHE A 247 4.29 -10.54 -15.13
CA PHE A 247 5.05 -11.26 -14.11
C PHE A 247 4.18 -11.59 -12.89
N GLN A 248 3.41 -10.63 -12.38
CA GLN A 248 2.53 -10.86 -11.22
C GLN A 248 1.43 -11.90 -11.49
N PHE A 249 0.98 -12.08 -12.74
CA PHE A 249 0.07 -13.19 -13.07
C PHE A 249 0.78 -14.54 -13.06
N ILE A 250 2.01 -14.60 -13.58
CA ILE A 250 2.68 -15.90 -13.79
C ILE A 250 3.60 -16.32 -12.65
N VAL A 251 3.93 -15.43 -11.70
CA VAL A 251 4.97 -15.68 -10.66
C VAL A 251 4.70 -16.93 -9.83
N TYR A 252 3.45 -17.20 -9.45
CA TYR A 252 3.10 -18.40 -8.68
C TYR A 252 3.21 -19.68 -9.51
N THR A 253 2.90 -19.59 -10.81
CA THR A 253 3.11 -20.70 -11.74
C THR A 253 4.58 -20.95 -12.01
N MET A 254 5.39 -19.89 -12.15
CA MET A 254 6.83 -20.01 -12.35
C MET A 254 7.48 -20.75 -11.18
N ILE A 255 7.19 -20.35 -9.94
CA ILE A 255 7.74 -21.06 -8.77
C ILE A 255 7.21 -22.50 -8.70
N PHE A 256 5.94 -22.75 -9.02
CA PHE A 256 5.40 -24.12 -9.09
C PHE A 256 6.11 -25.01 -10.13
N ILE A 257 6.45 -24.48 -11.31
CA ILE A 257 7.22 -25.22 -12.34
C ILE A 257 8.63 -25.52 -11.81
N MET A 258 9.32 -24.49 -11.30
CA MET A 258 10.70 -24.60 -10.84
C MET A 258 10.85 -25.50 -9.62
N SER A 259 9.85 -25.54 -8.74
CA SER A 259 9.80 -26.43 -7.59
C SER A 259 9.48 -27.89 -7.94
N GLY A 260 9.08 -28.19 -9.18
CA GLY A 260 8.70 -29.55 -9.61
C GLY A 260 9.82 -30.59 -9.51
N PHE A 261 11.09 -30.18 -9.56
CA PHE A 261 12.27 -31.05 -9.52
C PHE A 261 12.70 -31.46 -8.10
N PHE A 262 12.13 -30.81 -7.07
CA PHE A 262 12.44 -31.09 -5.66
C PHE A 262 11.57 -32.21 -5.06
N ASN A 263 10.45 -32.53 -5.70
CA ASN A 263 9.38 -33.35 -5.12
C ASN A 263 9.59 -34.84 -5.37
N CYS A 264 10.43 -35.45 -4.55
CA CYS A 264 10.71 -36.88 -4.59
C CYS A 264 9.69 -37.68 -3.77
N ASP A 265 9.23 -38.80 -4.32
CA ASP A 265 8.35 -39.73 -3.62
C ASP A 265 9.19 -40.83 -2.96
N GLU A 266 9.47 -40.67 -1.66
CA GLU A 266 10.22 -41.68 -0.89
C GLU A 266 9.38 -42.92 -0.57
N SER A 267 8.06 -42.86 -0.75
CA SER A 267 7.16 -43.98 -0.43
C SER A 267 7.05 -45.00 -1.56
N LYS A 268 7.47 -44.63 -2.77
CA LYS A 268 7.35 -45.44 -3.98
C LYS A 268 8.69 -45.61 -4.67
N THR A 269 9.12 -46.86 -4.80
CA THR A 269 10.25 -47.23 -5.66
C THR A 269 9.75 -47.91 -6.92
N VAL A 270 10.40 -47.64 -8.06
CA VAL A 270 10.05 -48.21 -9.37
C VAL A 270 11.32 -48.75 -10.02
N VAL A 271 11.23 -49.92 -10.64
CA VAL A 271 12.31 -50.47 -11.46
C VAL A 271 12.33 -49.71 -12.79
N LEU A 272 13.40 -48.98 -13.03
CA LEU A 272 13.60 -48.18 -14.24
C LEU A 272 14.65 -48.85 -15.14
N GLU A 273 14.48 -48.70 -16.45
CA GLU A 273 15.45 -49.20 -17.42
C GLU A 273 16.82 -48.53 -17.20
N GLY A 274 17.88 -49.34 -17.11
CA GLY A 274 19.24 -48.86 -16.86
C GLY A 274 19.66 -48.77 -15.39
N TYR A 275 18.82 -49.22 -14.45
CA TYR A 275 19.16 -49.32 -13.03
C TYR A 275 18.98 -50.75 -12.52
N ASP A 276 19.99 -51.29 -11.83
CA ASP A 276 19.95 -52.63 -11.26
C ASP A 276 19.05 -52.71 -10.01
N GLU A 277 18.89 -51.59 -9.30
CA GLU A 277 18.10 -51.49 -8.08
C GLU A 277 16.89 -50.55 -8.26
N PRO A 278 15.75 -50.83 -7.60
CA PRO A 278 14.58 -49.98 -7.67
C PRO A 278 14.87 -48.58 -7.12
N GLN A 279 14.57 -47.55 -7.90
CA GLN A 279 14.89 -46.16 -7.58
C GLN A 279 13.67 -45.41 -7.06
N THR A 280 13.89 -44.42 -6.20
CA THR A 280 12.87 -43.42 -5.86
C THR A 280 12.66 -42.47 -7.04
N VAL A 281 11.40 -42.17 -7.34
CA VAL A 281 11.02 -41.36 -8.51
C VAL A 281 10.49 -40.00 -8.10
N LEU A 282 10.54 -39.05 -9.03
CA LEU A 282 9.87 -37.77 -8.84
C LEU A 282 8.35 -37.95 -8.86
N ARG A 283 7.64 -37.32 -7.94
CA ARG A 283 6.18 -37.45 -7.85
C ARG A 283 5.47 -36.91 -9.08
N ARG A 284 5.96 -35.79 -9.62
CA ARG A 284 5.41 -35.17 -10.84
C ARG A 284 5.87 -35.88 -12.11
N TYR A 285 7.03 -36.54 -12.06
CA TYR A 285 7.66 -37.19 -13.20
C TYR A 285 8.00 -38.64 -12.82
N PRO A 286 6.99 -39.53 -12.76
CA PRO A 286 7.14 -40.87 -12.20
C PRO A 286 8.09 -41.78 -12.99
N THR A 287 8.51 -41.36 -14.19
CA THR A 287 9.47 -42.05 -15.05
C THR A 287 10.92 -41.63 -14.81
N THR A 288 11.18 -40.65 -13.94
CA THR A 288 12.51 -40.08 -13.73
C THR A 288 13.01 -40.35 -12.31
N PRO A 289 14.23 -40.89 -12.14
CA PRO A 289 14.79 -41.11 -10.81
C PRO A 289 15.13 -39.77 -10.12
N CYS A 290 14.72 -39.63 -8.87
CA CYS A 290 14.97 -38.46 -8.04
C CYS A 290 16.48 -38.18 -7.89
N SER A 291 17.26 -39.23 -7.61
CA SER A 291 18.71 -39.16 -7.38
C SER A 291 19.54 -39.26 -8.67
N SER A 292 18.93 -39.10 -9.84
CA SER A 292 19.67 -39.07 -11.10
C SER A 292 20.57 -37.84 -11.19
N THR A 293 21.77 -37.97 -11.74
CA THR A 293 22.71 -36.85 -11.94
C THR A 293 22.04 -35.69 -12.69
N ALA A 294 21.22 -36.00 -13.69
CA ALA A 294 20.47 -35.01 -14.44
C ALA A 294 19.48 -34.21 -13.56
N ASN A 295 18.70 -34.89 -12.70
CA ASN A 295 17.79 -34.20 -11.79
C ASN A 295 18.54 -33.40 -10.72
N ILE A 296 19.65 -33.91 -10.19
CA ILE A 296 20.48 -33.17 -9.21
C ILE A 296 20.98 -31.85 -9.81
N ILE A 297 21.47 -31.86 -11.05
CA ILE A 297 21.89 -30.64 -11.76
C ILE A 297 20.70 -29.67 -11.89
N LEU A 298 19.52 -30.18 -12.25
CA LEU A 298 18.31 -29.35 -12.38
C LEU A 298 17.84 -28.79 -11.04
N VAL A 299 17.93 -29.54 -9.94
CA VAL A 299 17.61 -29.05 -8.59
C VAL A 299 18.50 -27.85 -8.24
N ILE A 300 19.81 -27.93 -8.49
CA ILE A 300 20.76 -26.84 -8.22
C ILE A 300 20.43 -25.61 -9.08
N ILE A 301 20.23 -25.80 -10.40
CA ILE A 301 19.90 -24.70 -11.32
C ILE A 301 18.58 -24.04 -10.95
N ASN A 302 17.55 -24.83 -10.61
CA ASN A 302 16.24 -24.30 -10.22
C ASN A 302 16.27 -23.64 -8.84
N ALA A 303 17.10 -24.10 -7.89
CA ALA A 303 17.29 -23.43 -6.62
C ALA A 303 17.86 -22.01 -6.83
N LEU A 304 18.90 -21.87 -7.66
CA LEU A 304 19.44 -20.56 -8.04
C LEU A 304 18.41 -19.72 -8.79
N GLY A 305 17.66 -20.33 -9.70
CA GLY A 305 16.58 -19.68 -10.43
C GLY A 305 15.47 -19.15 -9.51
N ILE A 306 15.08 -19.91 -8.48
CA ILE A 306 14.08 -19.49 -7.51
C ILE A 306 14.60 -18.28 -6.72
N LEU A 307 15.88 -18.24 -6.32
CA LEU A 307 16.46 -17.07 -5.68
C LEU A 307 16.38 -15.82 -6.57
N VAL A 308 16.68 -15.98 -7.87
CA VAL A 308 16.53 -14.92 -8.88
C VAL A 308 15.07 -14.46 -8.97
N LEU A 309 14.12 -15.41 -8.99
CA LEU A 309 12.68 -15.13 -9.03
C LEU A 309 12.20 -14.35 -7.79
N PHE A 310 12.70 -14.65 -6.59
CA PHE A 310 12.38 -13.89 -5.37
C PHE A 310 12.86 -12.44 -5.46
N ILE A 311 14.08 -12.21 -5.96
CA ILE A 311 14.63 -10.87 -6.15
C ILE A 311 13.78 -10.09 -7.16
N ASP A 312 13.49 -10.71 -8.30
CA ASP A 312 12.68 -10.09 -9.36
C ASP A 312 11.25 -9.78 -8.89
N ALA A 313 10.61 -10.69 -8.15
CA ALA A 313 9.32 -10.45 -7.52
C ALA A 313 9.35 -9.27 -6.54
N GLY A 314 10.46 -9.09 -5.81
CA GLY A 314 10.68 -7.92 -4.96
C GLY A 314 10.74 -6.63 -5.75
N ILE A 315 11.55 -6.59 -6.82
CA ILE A 315 11.69 -5.42 -7.70
C ILE A 315 10.35 -5.07 -8.35
N VAL A 316 9.68 -6.06 -8.94
CA VAL A 316 8.37 -5.89 -9.59
C VAL A 316 7.31 -5.43 -8.58
N GLY A 317 7.28 -6.02 -7.38
CA GLY A 317 6.36 -5.61 -6.31
C GLY A 317 6.58 -4.15 -5.87
N LEU A 318 7.83 -3.71 -5.76
CA LEU A 318 8.16 -2.33 -5.41
C LEU A 318 7.73 -1.31 -6.49
N THR A 319 7.71 -1.71 -7.75
CA THR A 319 7.56 -0.80 -8.90
C THR A 319 6.15 -0.76 -9.50
N VAL A 320 5.44 -1.89 -9.55
CA VAL A 320 4.11 -2.00 -10.17
C VAL A 320 2.99 -1.47 -9.28
N THR A 321 3.20 -1.50 -7.96
CA THR A 321 2.18 -1.14 -7.00
C THR A 321 1.78 0.33 -7.13
N ASN A 322 0.48 0.61 -7.19
CA ASN A 322 -0.03 1.97 -7.30
C ASN A 322 -0.03 2.66 -5.94
N ALA A 323 0.86 3.64 -5.77
CA ALA A 323 1.00 4.41 -4.55
C ALA A 323 0.37 5.82 -4.59
N HIS A 324 -0.25 6.21 -5.70
CA HIS A 324 -0.73 7.58 -5.88
C HIS A 324 -2.05 7.83 -5.12
N PRO A 325 -2.07 8.71 -4.09
CA PRO A 325 -3.20 8.84 -3.16
C PRO A 325 -4.47 9.43 -3.78
N LYS A 326 -4.42 10.02 -4.98
CA LYS A 326 -5.61 10.42 -5.75
C LYS A 326 -6.10 9.43 -6.80
N SER A 327 -5.43 8.30 -7.00
CA SER A 327 -5.81 7.36 -8.06
C SER A 327 -7.25 6.81 -7.85
N SER A 328 -7.97 6.43 -8.90
CA SER A 328 -9.31 5.85 -8.75
C SER A 328 -9.30 4.32 -8.57
N THR A 329 -8.14 3.66 -8.68
CA THR A 329 -8.06 2.19 -8.61
C THR A 329 -8.39 1.65 -7.23
N LEU A 330 -8.65 0.35 -7.16
CA LEU A 330 -8.72 -0.39 -5.89
C LEU A 330 -7.29 -0.69 -5.39
N PHE A 331 -7.18 -0.99 -4.10
CA PHE A 331 -5.96 -1.45 -3.43
C PHE A 331 -4.79 -0.47 -3.58
N ILE A 332 -5.05 0.81 -3.36
CA ILE A 332 -4.01 1.84 -3.41
C ILE A 332 -3.22 1.76 -2.12
N THR A 333 -1.94 1.44 -2.24
CA THR A 333 -1.05 1.29 -1.10
C THR A 333 -0.35 2.61 -0.79
N ASP A 334 -0.12 2.87 0.48
CA ASP A 334 0.83 3.86 0.94
C ASP A 334 2.26 3.39 0.62
N THR A 335 2.61 2.16 0.98
CA THR A 335 3.92 1.58 0.68
C THR A 335 3.79 0.21 0.03
N SER A 336 4.71 -0.09 -0.89
CA SER A 336 4.70 -1.36 -1.64
C SER A 336 5.24 -2.55 -0.82
N TYR A 337 5.81 -2.32 0.36
CA TYR A 337 6.51 -3.35 1.14
C TYR A 337 5.64 -4.52 1.55
N PHE A 338 4.42 -4.21 2.01
CA PHE A 338 3.52 -5.27 2.44
C PHE A 338 3.19 -6.21 1.27
N SER A 339 2.94 -5.68 0.08
CA SER A 339 2.69 -6.48 -1.13
C SER A 339 3.88 -7.37 -1.47
N VAL A 340 5.11 -6.87 -1.34
CA VAL A 340 6.33 -7.66 -1.54
C VAL A 340 6.43 -8.79 -0.52
N ILE A 341 6.27 -8.49 0.78
CA ILE A 341 6.33 -9.48 1.86
C ILE A 341 5.24 -10.55 1.66
N PHE A 342 4.00 -10.13 1.35
CA PHE A 342 2.88 -11.03 1.11
C PHE A 342 3.14 -11.97 -0.07
N ASN A 343 3.72 -11.46 -1.16
CA ASN A 343 4.11 -12.27 -2.31
C ASN A 343 5.24 -13.24 -1.98
N TRP A 344 6.29 -12.79 -1.29
CA TRP A 344 7.40 -13.65 -0.87
C TRP A 344 6.95 -14.77 0.07
N VAL A 345 6.08 -14.47 1.03
CA VAL A 345 5.50 -15.49 1.91
C VAL A 345 4.69 -16.50 1.11
N SER A 346 3.90 -16.05 0.12
CA SER A 346 3.12 -16.96 -0.73
C SER A 346 4.01 -17.83 -1.62
N MET A 347 5.07 -17.27 -2.20
CA MET A 347 6.09 -18.02 -2.95
C MET A 347 6.80 -19.05 -2.07
N PHE A 348 7.20 -18.66 -0.86
CA PHE A 348 7.83 -19.56 0.11
C PHE A 348 6.89 -20.71 0.49
N GLN A 349 5.61 -20.44 0.69
CA GLN A 349 4.61 -21.47 0.99
C GLN A 349 4.48 -22.49 -0.15
N ILE A 350 4.52 -22.06 -1.42
CA ILE A 350 4.55 -22.97 -2.58
C ILE A 350 5.82 -23.81 -2.55
N LEU A 351 6.99 -23.20 -2.34
CA LEU A 351 8.26 -23.92 -2.28
C LEU A 351 8.25 -25.04 -1.23
N VAL A 352 7.73 -24.74 -0.03
CA VAL A 352 7.65 -25.72 1.07
C VAL A 352 6.79 -26.93 0.72
N VAL A 353 5.71 -26.77 -0.06
CA VAL A 353 4.85 -27.87 -0.52
C VAL A 353 5.63 -28.91 -1.33
N TYR A 354 6.65 -28.50 -2.08
CA TYR A 354 7.42 -29.39 -2.96
C TYR A 354 8.74 -29.87 -2.36
N VAL A 355 9.25 -29.18 -1.33
CA VAL A 355 10.48 -29.58 -0.63
C VAL A 355 10.20 -30.63 0.44
N ILE A 356 9.02 -30.62 1.07
CA ILE A 356 8.68 -31.56 2.13
C ILE A 356 8.06 -32.84 1.55
N PRO A 357 8.58 -34.04 1.89
CA PRO A 357 8.02 -35.32 1.44
C PRO A 357 6.57 -35.56 1.87
N GLN A 358 5.86 -36.43 1.12
CA GLN A 358 4.42 -36.63 1.31
C GLN A 358 4.04 -37.20 2.69
N GLN A 359 4.88 -38.05 3.28
CA GLN A 359 4.63 -38.58 4.63
C GLN A 359 4.59 -37.48 5.72
N TYR A 360 5.08 -36.27 5.41
CA TYR A 360 5.16 -35.14 6.33
C TYR A 360 4.30 -33.94 5.90
N PHE A 361 3.26 -34.13 5.08
CA PHE A 361 2.41 -33.00 4.63
C PHE A 361 1.75 -32.21 5.77
N TYR A 362 1.49 -32.82 6.92
CA TYR A 362 1.00 -32.08 8.08
C TYR A 362 2.00 -30.97 8.52
N ILE A 363 3.31 -31.17 8.34
CA ILE A 363 4.35 -30.17 8.62
C ILE A 363 4.19 -28.97 7.67
N VAL A 364 3.88 -29.21 6.39
CA VAL A 364 3.62 -28.14 5.41
C VAL A 364 2.49 -27.24 5.90
N ALA A 365 1.38 -27.81 6.35
CA ALA A 365 0.26 -27.03 6.87
C ALA A 365 0.62 -26.26 8.15
N VAL A 366 1.43 -26.82 9.04
CA VAL A 366 1.94 -26.09 10.23
C VAL A 366 2.81 -24.91 9.81
N LEU A 367 3.71 -25.08 8.83
CA LEU A 367 4.54 -23.99 8.31
C LEU A 367 3.70 -22.89 7.63
N HIS A 368 2.60 -23.26 6.97
CA HIS A 368 1.65 -22.31 6.41
C HIS A 368 0.91 -21.51 7.49
N ILE A 369 0.55 -22.14 8.60
CA ILE A 369 -0.01 -21.45 9.78
C ILE A 369 1.01 -20.46 10.34
N ILE A 370 2.23 -20.91 10.62
CA ILE A 370 3.29 -20.07 11.22
C ILE A 370 3.59 -18.85 10.33
N SER A 371 3.81 -19.07 9.04
CA SER A 371 4.10 -18.00 8.09
C SER A 371 2.94 -17.01 7.92
N SER A 372 1.69 -17.49 7.98
CA SER A 372 0.50 -16.64 7.95
C SER A 372 0.36 -15.82 9.25
N ILE A 373 0.58 -16.42 10.42
CA ILE A 373 0.59 -15.73 11.72
C ILE A 373 1.65 -14.63 11.76
N ILE A 374 2.87 -14.90 11.27
CA ILE A 374 3.95 -13.91 11.20
C ILE A 374 3.54 -12.71 10.33
N THR A 375 2.75 -12.92 9.27
CA THR A 375 2.32 -11.84 8.36
C THR A 375 1.28 -10.89 9.01
N ILE A 376 0.51 -11.36 9.99
CA ILE A 376 -0.54 -10.54 10.65
C ILE A 376 0.05 -9.31 11.37
N PRO A 377 1.04 -9.42 12.27
CA PRO A 377 1.69 -8.26 12.87
C PRO A 377 2.21 -7.23 11.85
N PHE A 378 2.78 -7.69 10.73
CA PHE A 378 3.22 -6.78 9.66
C PHE A 378 2.06 -6.04 9.01
N LEU A 379 0.93 -6.71 8.75
CA LEU A 379 -0.27 -6.06 8.22
C LEU A 379 -0.80 -5.00 9.20
N PHE A 380 -0.90 -5.33 10.49
CA PHE A 380 -1.38 -4.38 11.50
C PHE A 380 -0.42 -3.20 11.65
N TYR A 381 0.89 -3.44 11.64
CA TYR A 381 1.90 -2.40 11.77
C TYR A 381 1.92 -1.44 10.57
N LEU A 382 1.92 -1.97 9.34
CA LEU A 382 2.04 -1.17 8.13
C LEU A 382 0.71 -0.57 7.65
N LEU A 383 -0.42 -1.28 7.85
CA LEU A 383 -1.74 -0.96 7.32
C LEU A 383 -1.66 -0.37 5.90
N PRO A 384 -1.18 -1.15 4.93
CA PRO A 384 -0.65 -0.64 3.68
C PRO A 384 -1.67 0.16 2.87
N PHE A 385 -2.97 -0.14 2.91
CA PHE A 385 -3.95 0.49 2.03
C PHE A 385 -4.53 1.80 2.57
N PHE A 386 -4.82 2.76 1.69
CA PHE A 386 -5.49 4.01 2.08
C PHE A 386 -6.96 3.83 2.44
N ARG A 387 -7.60 2.72 2.02
CA ARG A 387 -8.99 2.41 2.41
C ARG A 387 -9.01 1.36 3.50
N ARG A 388 -9.84 1.59 4.52
CA ARG A 388 -10.02 0.64 5.64
C ARG A 388 -10.46 -0.74 5.17
N MET A 389 -11.51 -0.80 4.35
CA MET A 389 -12.05 -2.07 3.82
C MET A 389 -11.01 -2.90 3.07
N GLU A 390 -10.07 -2.27 2.34
CA GLU A 390 -9.00 -2.97 1.62
C GLU A 390 -8.02 -3.66 2.59
N ASN A 391 -7.68 -3.00 3.71
CA ASN A 391 -6.90 -3.63 4.79
C ASN A 391 -7.67 -4.78 5.45
N SER A 392 -8.97 -4.62 5.66
CA SER A 392 -9.83 -5.66 6.23
C SER A 392 -9.85 -6.91 5.33
N ILE A 393 -10.01 -6.74 4.01
CA ILE A 393 -9.96 -7.85 3.01
C ILE A 393 -8.66 -8.63 3.13
N TYR A 394 -7.51 -7.97 3.14
CA TYR A 394 -6.22 -8.66 3.27
C TYR A 394 -6.07 -9.41 4.60
N CYS A 395 -6.58 -8.84 5.71
CA CYS A 395 -6.57 -9.53 6.99
C CYS A 395 -7.44 -10.80 6.96
N GLY A 396 -8.65 -10.70 6.38
CA GLY A 396 -9.54 -11.84 6.17
C GLY A 396 -8.87 -12.94 5.35
N ILE A 397 -8.19 -12.57 4.26
CA ILE A 397 -7.48 -13.54 3.41
C ILE A 397 -6.35 -14.24 4.17
N ILE A 398 -5.54 -13.52 4.96
CA ILE A 398 -4.49 -14.16 5.78
C ILE A 398 -5.09 -15.09 6.84
N CYS A 399 -6.17 -14.69 7.51
CA CYS A 399 -6.86 -15.55 8.48
C CYS A 399 -7.55 -16.76 7.81
N SER A 400 -8.06 -16.61 6.59
CA SER A 400 -8.59 -17.72 5.78
C SER A 400 -7.51 -18.77 5.50
N LYS A 401 -6.29 -18.35 5.18
CA LYS A 401 -5.14 -19.27 5.00
C LYS A 401 -4.86 -20.09 6.25
N ILE A 402 -4.96 -19.48 7.43
CA ILE A 402 -4.83 -20.18 8.71
C ILE A 402 -5.95 -21.22 8.86
N GLY A 403 -7.21 -20.83 8.61
CA GLY A 403 -8.37 -21.72 8.67
C GLY A 403 -8.26 -22.92 7.72
N ILE A 404 -7.89 -22.68 6.46
CA ILE A 404 -7.66 -23.73 5.45
C ILE A 404 -6.55 -24.67 5.92
N SER A 405 -5.41 -24.13 6.40
CA SER A 405 -4.29 -24.94 6.88
C SER A 405 -4.68 -25.84 8.06
N ILE A 406 -5.48 -25.32 9.01
CA ILE A 406 -6.02 -26.13 10.12
C ILE A 406 -6.91 -27.25 9.57
N GLY A 407 -7.79 -26.94 8.61
CA GLY A 407 -8.62 -27.95 7.97
C GLY A 407 -7.79 -29.03 7.26
N CYS A 408 -6.68 -28.67 6.61
CA CYS A 408 -5.78 -29.62 5.95
C CYS A 408 -5.14 -30.58 6.97
N ILE A 409 -4.74 -30.07 8.14
CA ILE A 409 -4.23 -30.90 9.25
C ILE A 409 -5.31 -31.88 9.74
N VAL A 410 -6.54 -31.39 9.95
CA VAL A 410 -7.66 -32.23 10.40
C VAL A 410 -7.95 -33.32 9.37
N SER A 411 -8.01 -32.98 8.08
CA SER A 411 -8.23 -33.94 6.99
C SER A 411 -7.17 -35.03 6.96
N TYR A 412 -5.89 -34.66 7.10
CA TYR A 412 -4.77 -35.60 7.08
C TYR A 412 -4.90 -36.68 8.15
N PHE A 413 -5.23 -36.29 9.39
CA PHE A 413 -5.33 -37.22 10.52
C PHE A 413 -6.65 -37.99 10.57
N VAL A 414 -7.78 -37.34 10.24
CA VAL A 414 -9.11 -37.96 10.34
C VAL A 414 -9.33 -38.97 9.21
N ASN A 415 -8.90 -38.66 7.99
CA ASN A 415 -9.08 -39.55 6.84
C ASN A 415 -7.80 -40.36 6.53
N SER A 416 -7.16 -40.93 7.53
CA SER A 416 -5.92 -41.72 7.35
C SER A 416 -6.07 -42.94 6.43
N GLN A 417 -7.30 -43.43 6.26
CA GLN A 417 -7.65 -44.55 5.37
C GLN A 417 -7.97 -44.13 3.93
N TYR A 418 -7.90 -42.84 3.60
CA TYR A 418 -8.16 -42.30 2.26
C TYR A 418 -9.57 -42.67 1.71
N LEU A 419 -10.60 -42.62 2.55
CA LEU A 419 -11.99 -42.87 2.14
C LEU A 419 -12.52 -41.67 1.35
N THR A 420 -13.05 -41.89 0.14
CA THR A 420 -13.50 -40.82 -0.76
C THR A 420 -14.67 -40.00 -0.20
N ASP A 421 -15.67 -40.66 0.38
CA ASP A 421 -16.85 -39.98 0.94
C ASP A 421 -16.49 -39.10 2.15
N LEU A 422 -15.64 -39.64 3.04
CA LEU A 422 -15.13 -38.90 4.19
C LEU A 422 -14.25 -37.73 3.72
N GLY A 423 -13.41 -37.95 2.71
CA GLY A 423 -12.53 -36.94 2.14
C GLY A 423 -13.28 -35.77 1.47
N LEU A 424 -14.42 -36.04 0.84
CA LEU A 424 -15.32 -35.00 0.35
C LEU A 424 -15.89 -34.16 1.50
N GLY A 425 -16.32 -34.80 2.59
CA GLY A 425 -16.75 -34.13 3.82
C GLY A 425 -15.64 -33.25 4.42
N MET A 426 -14.41 -33.76 4.49
CA MET A 426 -13.23 -33.00 4.95
C MET A 426 -12.92 -31.81 4.05
N SER A 427 -13.09 -31.94 2.74
CA SER A 427 -12.93 -30.82 1.80
C SER A 427 -13.95 -29.70 2.10
N GLY A 428 -15.19 -30.05 2.42
CA GLY A 428 -16.20 -29.11 2.90
C GLY A 428 -15.79 -28.39 4.20
N ILE A 429 -15.22 -29.13 5.16
CA ILE A 429 -14.72 -28.56 6.43
C ILE A 429 -13.59 -27.55 6.19
N ILE A 430 -12.67 -27.83 5.27
CA ILE A 430 -11.56 -26.91 4.95
C ILE A 430 -12.08 -25.59 4.39
N VAL A 431 -13.03 -25.64 3.45
CA VAL A 431 -13.69 -24.43 2.92
C VAL A 431 -14.42 -23.70 4.05
N GLY A 432 -15.15 -24.42 4.90
CA GLY A 432 -15.86 -23.86 6.05
C GLY A 432 -14.93 -23.15 7.04
N LEU A 433 -13.81 -23.76 7.43
CA LEU A 433 -12.82 -23.16 8.31
C LEU A 433 -12.12 -21.96 7.67
N GLY A 434 -11.85 -22.01 6.36
CA GLY A 434 -11.36 -20.85 5.60
C GLY A 434 -12.33 -19.66 5.64
N LEU A 435 -13.63 -19.91 5.42
CA LEU A 435 -14.66 -18.87 5.50
C LEU A 435 -14.79 -18.27 6.90
N VAL A 436 -14.79 -19.11 7.94
CA VAL A 436 -14.83 -18.65 9.34
C VAL A 436 -13.59 -17.81 9.66
N GLY A 437 -12.39 -18.27 9.28
CA GLY A 437 -11.15 -17.52 9.42
C GLY A 437 -11.21 -16.17 8.70
N CYS A 438 -11.77 -16.13 7.48
CA CYS A 438 -11.97 -14.92 6.71
C CYS A 438 -12.86 -13.91 7.44
N ILE A 439 -14.04 -14.34 7.92
CA ILE A 439 -15.00 -13.49 8.65
C ILE A 439 -14.36 -12.93 9.93
N ILE A 440 -13.65 -13.76 10.69
CA ILE A 440 -12.94 -13.33 11.91
C ILE A 440 -11.90 -12.25 11.55
N GLY A 441 -11.04 -12.50 10.56
CA GLY A 441 -10.00 -11.56 10.15
C GLY A 441 -10.56 -10.22 9.64
N LEU A 442 -11.62 -10.26 8.81
CA LEU A 442 -12.35 -9.08 8.35
C LEU A 442 -12.89 -8.27 9.54
N THR A 443 -13.56 -8.95 10.47
CA THR A 443 -14.21 -8.32 11.62
C THR A 443 -13.21 -7.69 12.57
N VAL A 444 -12.13 -8.40 12.91
CA VAL A 444 -11.08 -7.89 13.82
C VAL A 444 -10.41 -6.65 13.24
N MET A 445 -10.02 -6.68 11.96
CA MET A 445 -9.38 -5.53 11.32
C MET A 445 -10.34 -4.34 11.16
N GLU A 446 -11.61 -4.59 10.85
CA GLU A 446 -12.61 -3.54 10.74
C GLU A 446 -12.90 -2.89 12.09
N ILE A 447 -13.04 -3.68 13.16
CA ILE A 447 -13.20 -3.15 14.53
C ILE A 447 -11.97 -2.33 14.92
N TYR A 448 -10.76 -2.87 14.72
CA TYR A 448 -9.51 -2.20 15.05
C TYR A 448 -9.41 -0.83 14.35
N THR A 449 -9.56 -0.81 13.02
CA THR A 449 -9.43 0.44 12.24
C THR A 449 -10.56 1.44 12.52
N ARG A 450 -11.79 0.98 12.80
CA ARG A 450 -12.90 1.86 13.20
C ARG A 450 -12.70 2.47 14.58
N VAL A 451 -12.27 1.68 15.57
CA VAL A 451 -12.03 2.17 16.93
C VAL A 451 -10.92 3.21 16.92
N SER A 452 -9.76 2.91 16.32
CA SER A 452 -8.64 3.85 16.22
C SER A 452 -9.00 5.14 15.49
N TYR A 453 -9.80 5.05 14.41
CA TYR A 453 -10.25 6.21 13.65
C TYR A 453 -11.25 7.07 14.42
N ASN A 454 -12.27 6.44 15.01
CA ASN A 454 -13.35 7.13 15.72
C ASN A 454 -12.84 7.78 17.01
N GLU A 455 -11.86 7.18 17.68
CA GLU A 455 -11.23 7.76 18.86
C GLU A 455 -10.58 9.12 18.55
N VAL A 456 -9.79 9.21 17.48
CA VAL A 456 -9.17 10.47 17.06
C VAL A 456 -10.23 11.47 16.60
N ARG A 457 -11.20 10.99 15.81
CA ARG A 457 -12.27 11.86 15.29
C ARG A 457 -13.08 12.49 16.42
N LYS A 458 -13.43 11.73 17.47
CA LYS A 458 -14.13 12.26 18.65
C LYS A 458 -13.34 13.37 19.33
N GLU A 459 -12.03 13.20 19.49
CA GLU A 459 -11.18 14.23 20.08
C GLU A 459 -11.09 15.48 19.20
N VAL A 460 -10.90 15.32 17.89
CA VAL A 460 -10.88 16.43 16.93
C VAL A 460 -12.19 17.20 16.96
N VAL A 461 -13.33 16.51 16.96
CA VAL A 461 -14.67 17.13 17.01
C VAL A 461 -14.89 17.84 18.35
N ARG A 462 -14.41 17.28 19.46
CA ARG A 462 -14.49 17.93 20.78
C ARG A 462 -13.79 19.29 20.76
N ILE A 463 -12.54 19.34 20.30
CA ILE A 463 -11.79 20.60 20.21
C ILE A 463 -12.45 21.56 19.21
N LEU A 464 -12.94 21.06 18.08
CA LEU A 464 -13.66 21.87 17.11
C LEU A 464 -14.92 22.52 17.72
N SER A 465 -15.66 21.79 18.56
CA SER A 465 -16.83 22.31 19.26
C SER A 465 -16.47 23.38 20.30
N GLU A 466 -15.34 23.24 20.99
CA GLU A 466 -14.79 24.24 21.91
C GLU A 466 -14.35 25.51 21.16
N CYS A 467 -13.74 25.37 19.97
CA CYS A 467 -13.43 26.51 19.10
C CYS A 467 -14.69 27.22 18.59
N ALA A 468 -15.74 26.44 18.26
CA ALA A 468 -16.99 26.99 17.76
C ALA A 468 -17.73 27.81 18.83
N SER A 469 -17.74 27.35 20.09
CA SER A 469 -18.33 28.14 21.17
C SER A 469 -17.59 29.46 21.39
N GLN A 470 -16.24 29.45 21.35
CA GLN A 470 -15.43 30.67 21.45
C GLN A 470 -15.69 31.65 20.30
N ALA A 471 -15.87 31.15 19.08
CA ALA A 471 -16.20 31.98 17.92
C ALA A 471 -17.57 32.66 18.06
N ILE A 472 -18.56 31.95 18.62
CA ILE A 472 -19.90 32.48 18.85
C ILE A 472 -19.88 33.57 19.93
N GLU A 473 -19.17 33.35 21.03
CA GLU A 473 -19.02 34.35 22.11
C GLU A 473 -18.42 35.66 21.58
N LEU A 474 -17.38 35.59 20.76
CA LEU A 474 -16.77 36.77 20.12
C LEU A 474 -17.72 37.50 19.16
N SER A 475 -18.64 36.79 18.52
CA SER A 475 -19.61 37.38 17.59
C SER A 475 -20.78 38.07 18.27
N ASN A 476 -21.13 37.67 19.50
CA ASN A 476 -22.28 38.24 20.22
C ASN A 476 -22.00 39.65 20.78
N ASP A 477 -20.73 40.05 20.90
CA ASP A 477 -20.35 41.41 21.30
C ASP A 477 -20.50 42.45 20.16
N GLU A 478 -20.68 42.01 18.90
CA GLU A 478 -20.99 42.87 17.74
C GLU A 478 -22.45 42.65 17.27
N SER A 479 -23.40 43.08 18.10
CA SER A 479 -24.82 43.10 17.78
C SER A 479 -25.11 43.92 16.51
N GLU A 480 -25.84 43.31 15.56
CA GLU A 480 -26.70 43.95 14.53
C GLU A 480 -26.32 43.83 13.03
N TYR A 481 -25.59 42.82 12.55
CA TYR A 481 -25.53 42.52 11.08
C TYR A 481 -25.40 41.01 10.75
N VAL A 482 -26.26 40.15 11.32
CA VAL A 482 -26.01 38.69 11.41
C VAL A 482 -26.44 37.83 10.19
N HIS A 483 -27.21 38.30 9.21
CA HIS A 483 -27.84 37.36 8.26
C HIS A 483 -27.09 37.01 6.96
N LYS A 484 -25.88 37.53 6.70
CA LYS A 484 -25.09 37.17 5.49
C LYS A 484 -23.77 36.43 5.76
N GLN A 485 -23.49 36.07 7.03
CA GLN A 485 -22.15 35.76 7.52
C GLN A 485 -21.81 34.25 7.65
N HIS A 486 -22.49 33.37 6.91
CA HIS A 486 -22.21 31.93 7.04
C HIS A 486 -20.82 31.53 6.50
N GLY A 487 -20.30 32.25 5.49
CA GLY A 487 -18.98 32.01 4.92
C GLY A 487 -17.82 32.53 5.77
N GLU A 488 -17.98 33.70 6.41
CA GLU A 488 -16.93 34.31 7.24
C GLU A 488 -16.77 33.57 8.57
N ASN A 489 -17.87 33.14 9.19
CA ASN A 489 -17.83 32.36 10.43
C ASN A 489 -17.07 31.03 10.25
N PHE A 490 -17.15 30.43 9.06
CA PHE A 490 -16.40 29.23 8.72
C PHE A 490 -14.89 29.48 8.64
N PHE A 491 -14.47 30.63 8.09
CA PHE A 491 -13.06 31.00 8.02
C PHE A 491 -12.47 31.22 9.42
N ASN A 492 -13.22 31.88 10.30
CA ASN A 492 -12.82 32.11 11.69
C ASN A 492 -12.72 30.80 12.50
N LEU A 493 -13.65 29.86 12.31
CA LEU A 493 -13.57 28.56 12.97
C LEU A 493 -12.32 27.77 12.55
N LYS A 494 -12.01 27.79 11.25
CA LYS A 494 -10.83 27.12 10.71
C LYS A 494 -9.54 27.70 11.31
N SER A 495 -9.40 29.01 11.38
CA SER A 495 -8.20 29.66 11.93
C SER A 495 -8.05 29.41 13.44
N LEU A 496 -9.16 29.38 14.20
CA LEU A 496 -9.15 28.98 15.61
C LEU A 496 -8.70 27.53 15.78
N PHE A 497 -9.23 26.60 14.98
CA PHE A 497 -8.80 25.21 15.01
C PHE A 497 -7.33 25.05 14.60
N GLU A 498 -6.84 25.80 13.61
CA GLU A 498 -5.42 25.86 13.25
C GLU A 498 -4.55 26.24 14.46
N ARG A 499 -4.99 27.21 15.29
CA ARG A 499 -4.29 27.60 16.52
C ARG A 499 -4.27 26.48 17.57
N GLU A 500 -5.40 25.81 17.79
CA GLU A 500 -5.54 24.75 18.80
C GLU A 500 -4.92 23.40 18.39
N SER A 501 -4.60 23.24 17.10
CA SER A 501 -4.03 21.99 16.57
C SER A 501 -2.71 21.57 17.25
N VAL A 502 -1.94 22.53 17.78
CA VAL A 502 -0.71 22.25 18.53
C VAL A 502 -1.02 21.60 19.89
N SER A 503 -2.07 22.07 20.57
CA SER A 503 -2.56 21.48 21.81
C SER A 503 -3.06 20.06 21.58
N LEU A 504 -3.83 19.87 20.49
CA LEU A 504 -4.29 18.55 20.06
C LEU A 504 -3.13 17.57 19.83
N LEU A 505 -2.07 18.01 19.13
CA LEU A 505 -0.89 17.17 18.90
C LEU A 505 -0.22 16.77 20.21
N ARG A 506 0.00 17.71 21.14
CA ARG A 506 0.59 17.41 22.46
C ARG A 506 -0.26 16.41 23.24
N SER A 507 -1.57 16.57 23.20
CA SER A 507 -2.50 15.62 23.84
C SER A 507 -2.39 14.19 23.28
N PHE A 508 -2.14 14.03 21.97
CA PHE A 508 -1.88 12.72 21.38
C PHE A 508 -0.48 12.17 21.70
N GLU A 509 0.52 13.03 21.81
CA GLU A 509 1.88 12.66 22.24
C GLU A 509 1.89 12.15 23.68
N GLU A 510 1.28 12.91 24.60
CA GLU A 510 1.16 12.55 26.02
C GLU A 510 0.41 11.22 26.22
N ARG A 511 -0.65 11.00 25.46
CA ARG A 511 -1.44 9.76 25.49
C ARG A 511 -0.81 8.59 24.71
N LYS A 512 0.35 8.80 24.07
CA LYS A 512 1.01 7.82 23.18
C LYS A 512 0.11 7.30 22.05
N LYS A 513 -0.81 8.14 21.56
CA LYS A 513 -1.82 7.82 20.53
C LYS A 513 -1.48 8.40 19.15
N LEU A 514 -0.23 8.79 18.92
CA LEU A 514 0.26 9.30 17.62
C LEU A 514 -0.02 8.35 16.46
N ARG A 515 0.02 7.02 16.68
CA ARG A 515 -0.32 6.04 15.65
C ARG A 515 -1.79 6.15 15.21
N ASN A 516 -2.71 6.35 16.16
CA ASN A 516 -4.12 6.51 15.82
C ASN A 516 -4.32 7.80 15.03
N LEU A 517 -3.66 8.90 15.43
CA LEU A 517 -3.66 10.15 14.67
C LEU A 517 -3.13 9.94 13.25
N ASN A 518 -2.05 9.19 13.09
CA ASN A 518 -1.50 8.83 11.79
C ASN A 518 -2.51 8.07 10.91
N LEU A 519 -3.24 7.11 11.49
CA LEU A 519 -4.30 6.38 10.78
C LEU A 519 -5.46 7.29 10.40
N PHE A 520 -5.84 8.24 11.26
CA PHE A 520 -6.83 9.25 10.94
C PHE A 520 -6.39 10.08 9.73
N LEU A 521 -5.17 10.63 9.72
CA LEU A 521 -4.63 11.38 8.57
C LEU A 521 -4.69 10.54 7.28
N LYS A 522 -4.26 9.28 7.38
CA LYS A 522 -4.21 8.35 6.25
C LYS A 522 -5.59 8.07 5.67
N PHE A 523 -6.57 7.73 6.51
CA PHE A 523 -7.92 7.39 6.07
C PHE A 523 -8.74 8.62 5.66
N SER A 524 -8.47 9.79 6.23
CA SER A 524 -9.14 11.05 5.84
C SER A 524 -8.87 11.46 4.40
N MET A 525 -7.75 11.04 3.79
CA MET A 525 -7.51 11.20 2.35
C MET A 525 -8.58 10.51 1.47
N ARG A 526 -9.34 9.56 2.03
CA ARG A 526 -10.36 8.76 1.32
C ARG A 526 -11.70 8.64 2.04
N SER A 527 -11.91 9.33 3.17
CA SER A 527 -13.17 9.35 3.92
C SER A 527 -14.36 9.89 3.10
N GLY A 528 -14.06 10.59 1.99
CA GLY A 528 -15.05 11.26 1.14
C GLY A 528 -15.27 12.70 1.60
N ASN A 529 -15.64 13.58 0.66
CA ASN A 529 -15.76 15.02 0.93
C ASN A 529 -17.11 15.39 1.56
N LYS A 530 -17.89 14.43 2.05
CA LYS A 530 -19.22 14.73 2.61
C LYS A 530 -19.02 15.26 4.03
N PRO A 531 -19.36 16.52 4.31
CA PRO A 531 -19.30 17.01 5.67
C PRO A 531 -20.29 16.22 6.53
N ALA A 532 -19.86 15.86 7.74
CA ALA A 532 -20.77 15.35 8.73
C ALA A 532 -21.57 16.51 9.33
N LYS A 533 -22.82 16.27 9.71
CA LYS A 533 -23.63 17.30 10.41
C LYS A 533 -22.95 17.78 11.70
N GLU A 534 -22.19 16.89 12.34
CA GLU A 534 -21.46 17.14 13.60
C GLU A 534 -20.18 17.97 13.43
N THR A 535 -19.69 18.20 12.21
CA THR A 535 -18.39 18.85 11.96
C THR A 535 -18.51 20.28 11.44
N PHE A 536 -19.63 20.96 11.70
CA PHE A 536 -19.86 22.35 11.24
C PHE A 536 -19.56 22.53 9.74
N LEU A 537 -19.98 21.56 8.92
CA LEU A 537 -19.73 21.52 7.47
C LEU A 537 -18.26 21.29 7.03
N MET A 538 -17.33 20.99 7.95
CA MET A 538 -15.96 20.59 7.60
C MET A 538 -15.90 19.09 7.29
N SER A 539 -15.26 18.70 6.19
CA SER A 539 -14.92 17.30 5.96
C SER A 539 -13.75 16.86 6.85
N ASP A 540 -13.57 15.56 7.08
CA ASP A 540 -12.41 15.07 7.84
C ASP A 540 -11.08 15.48 7.17
N LEU A 541 -11.09 15.64 5.84
CA LEU A 541 -9.95 16.14 5.08
C LEU A 541 -9.67 17.62 5.36
N ASP A 542 -10.71 18.46 5.48
CA ASP A 542 -10.55 19.89 5.82
C ASP A 542 -9.98 20.07 7.22
N LEU A 543 -10.42 19.23 8.18
CA LEU A 543 -9.89 19.19 9.53
C LEU A 543 -8.41 18.79 9.52
N VAL A 544 -8.02 17.82 8.70
CA VAL A 544 -6.61 17.45 8.55
C VAL A 544 -5.80 18.59 7.91
N VAL A 545 -6.32 19.27 6.89
CA VAL A 545 -5.62 20.40 6.26
C VAL A 545 -5.41 21.54 7.27
N ALA A 546 -6.43 21.88 8.05
CA ALA A 546 -6.31 22.86 9.12
C ALA A 546 -5.30 22.39 10.19
N PHE A 547 -5.35 21.12 10.59
CA PHE A 547 -4.37 20.54 11.51
C PHE A 547 -2.92 20.73 11.01
N ILE A 548 -2.65 20.39 9.74
CA ILE A 548 -1.32 20.51 9.14
C ILE A 548 -0.82 21.96 9.13
N ARG A 549 -1.69 22.93 8.86
CA ARG A 549 -1.34 24.35 8.89
C ARG A 549 -0.98 24.82 10.29
N GLY A 550 -1.74 24.37 11.29
CA GLY A 550 -1.47 24.66 12.69
C GLY A 550 -0.15 24.08 13.21
N VAL A 551 0.14 22.82 12.89
CA VAL A 551 1.30 22.10 13.46
C VAL A 551 2.56 22.13 12.59
N GLY A 552 2.46 22.41 11.30
CA GLY A 552 3.55 22.20 10.35
C GLY A 552 4.86 22.90 10.73
N ASN A 553 4.75 24.13 11.22
CA ASN A 553 5.88 24.98 11.61
C ASN A 553 6.39 24.72 13.04
N GLN A 554 5.69 23.92 13.84
CA GLN A 554 6.02 23.72 15.26
C GLN A 554 7.19 22.77 15.45
N LYS A 555 8.19 23.13 16.27
CA LYS A 555 9.38 22.28 16.50
C LYS A 555 9.04 20.93 17.16
N SER A 556 7.99 20.87 17.98
CA SER A 556 7.54 19.65 18.67
C SER A 556 7.10 18.55 17.70
N PHE A 557 6.59 18.93 16.52
CA PHE A 557 6.08 17.99 15.53
C PHE A 557 7.23 17.21 14.86
N SER A 558 7.56 16.06 15.46
CA SER A 558 8.80 15.31 15.21
C SER A 558 8.59 13.87 14.71
N SER A 559 7.38 13.32 14.76
CA SER A 559 7.12 11.95 14.30
C SER A 559 7.34 11.81 12.77
N PRO A 560 8.30 10.98 12.29
CA PRO A 560 8.63 10.89 10.88
C PRO A 560 7.47 10.42 10.00
N ILE A 561 6.76 9.38 10.42
CA ILE A 561 5.63 8.81 9.66
C ILE A 561 4.46 9.81 9.58
N LEU A 562 4.19 10.52 10.68
CA LEU A 562 3.13 11.52 10.71
C LEU A 562 3.47 12.69 9.78
N LEU A 563 4.73 13.14 9.76
CA LEU A 563 5.23 14.15 8.82
C LEU A 563 5.12 13.69 7.35
N VAL A 564 5.41 12.42 7.06
CA VAL A 564 5.22 11.84 5.73
C VAL A 564 3.74 11.92 5.30
N ASN A 565 2.81 11.47 6.14
CA ASN A 565 1.39 11.53 5.80
C ASN A 565 0.87 12.97 5.68
N CYS A 566 1.31 13.89 6.55
CA CYS A 566 1.01 15.31 6.40
C CYS A 566 1.54 15.88 5.08
N SER A 567 2.73 15.46 4.64
CA SER A 567 3.29 15.92 3.36
C SER A 567 2.48 15.43 2.16
N LEU A 568 1.95 14.21 2.20
CA LEU A 568 1.07 13.68 1.15
C LEU A 568 -0.23 14.47 1.08
N VAL A 569 -0.84 14.77 2.24
CA VAL A 569 -2.04 15.59 2.29
C VAL A 569 -1.76 17.01 1.77
N ALA A 570 -0.66 17.63 2.21
CA ALA A 570 -0.26 18.96 1.76
C ALA A 570 -0.03 19.02 0.24
N CYS A 571 0.70 18.05 -0.33
CA CYS A 571 0.99 17.99 -1.76
C CYS A 571 -0.29 17.80 -2.60
N HIS A 572 -1.16 16.87 -2.18
CA HIS A 572 -2.25 16.42 -3.02
C HIS A 572 -3.58 17.13 -2.73
N PHE A 573 -3.91 17.43 -1.49
CA PHE A 573 -5.27 17.83 -1.12
C PHE A 573 -5.41 19.29 -0.71
N VAL A 574 -4.31 20.01 -0.46
CA VAL A 574 -4.35 21.47 -0.26
C VAL A 574 -4.43 22.16 -1.62
N VAL A 575 -5.67 22.47 -2.04
CA VAL A 575 -5.96 23.12 -3.32
C VAL A 575 -5.96 24.64 -3.14
N GLY A 576 -5.38 25.36 -4.11
CA GLY A 576 -5.46 26.83 -4.19
C GLY A 576 -4.27 27.59 -3.61
N GLU A 577 -3.41 26.95 -2.83
CA GLU A 577 -2.21 27.60 -2.28
C GLU A 577 -1.00 27.37 -3.17
N THR A 578 -0.33 28.47 -3.57
CA THR A 578 0.90 28.44 -4.36
C THR A 578 2.06 27.75 -3.63
N ASN A 579 2.00 27.68 -2.30
CA ASN A 579 3.06 27.18 -1.44
C ASN A 579 2.85 25.74 -0.92
N ASN A 580 1.84 25.02 -1.40
CA ASN A 580 1.50 23.68 -0.90
C ASN A 580 2.64 22.65 -1.08
N LEU A 581 3.33 22.68 -2.24
CA LEU A 581 4.48 21.82 -2.52
C LEU A 581 5.67 22.18 -1.63
N THR A 582 5.92 23.47 -1.41
CA THR A 582 6.99 23.96 -0.53
C THR A 582 6.76 23.50 0.92
N LEU A 583 5.52 23.58 1.39
CA LEU A 583 5.11 23.05 2.71
C LEU A 583 5.33 21.53 2.78
N ALA A 584 4.90 20.78 1.78
CA ALA A 584 5.07 19.33 1.77
C ALA A 584 6.56 18.92 1.80
N PHE A 585 7.42 19.61 1.05
CA PHE A 585 8.87 19.40 1.11
C PHE A 585 9.49 19.78 2.44
N SER A 586 9.04 20.88 3.07
CA SER A 586 9.59 21.30 4.36
C SER A 586 9.28 20.26 5.44
N LEU A 587 8.08 19.67 5.42
CA LEU A 587 7.68 18.57 6.30
C LEU A 587 8.54 17.32 6.08
N LEU A 588 8.83 16.92 4.83
CA LEU A 588 9.68 15.77 4.55
C LEU A 588 11.15 16.00 4.95
N LYS A 589 11.70 17.19 4.69
CA LYS A 589 13.05 17.55 5.15
C LYS A 589 13.13 17.54 6.68
N LYS A 590 12.05 17.94 7.35
CA LYS A 590 11.95 17.85 8.81
C LYS A 590 11.90 16.40 9.28
N ALA A 591 11.15 15.53 8.61
CA ALA A 591 11.11 14.10 8.92
C ALA A 591 12.50 13.45 8.77
N GLN A 592 13.23 13.81 7.71
CA GLN A 592 14.58 13.30 7.44
C GLN A 592 15.59 13.68 8.55
N LYS A 593 15.43 14.87 9.17
CA LYS A 593 16.30 15.32 10.27
C LYS A 593 16.10 14.54 11.58
N GLN A 594 15.00 13.82 11.74
CA GLN A 594 14.63 13.10 12.97
C GLN A 594 15.28 11.72 13.10
N ARG A 595 16.35 11.46 12.34
CA ARG A 595 17.05 10.15 12.29
C ARG A 595 16.08 8.97 12.11
N PRO A 596 15.26 8.96 11.04
CA PRO A 596 14.30 7.91 10.79
C PRO A 596 14.98 6.54 10.68
N SER A 597 14.24 5.48 11.00
CA SER A 597 14.65 4.10 10.71
C SER A 597 14.90 3.92 9.21
N LEU A 598 15.62 2.86 8.84
CA LEU A 598 15.96 2.58 7.43
C LEU A 598 14.72 2.55 6.52
N LEU A 599 13.64 1.89 6.99
CA LEU A 599 12.37 1.80 6.28
C LEU A 599 11.70 3.17 6.13
N GLU A 600 11.64 3.94 7.22
CA GLU A 600 11.06 5.29 7.20
C GLU A 600 11.88 6.24 6.31
N ASN A 601 13.21 6.13 6.32
CA ASN A 601 14.08 6.92 5.47
C ASN A 601 13.83 6.62 3.99
N PHE A 602 13.64 5.35 3.64
CA PHE A 602 13.23 4.98 2.28
C PHE A 602 11.90 5.62 1.92
N ILE A 603 10.87 5.52 2.78
CA ILE A 603 9.55 6.10 2.53
C ILE A 603 9.65 7.62 2.37
N ILE A 604 10.47 8.29 3.18
CA ILE A 604 10.71 9.74 3.08
C ILE A 604 11.33 10.08 1.72
N VAL A 605 12.39 9.37 1.31
CA VAL A 605 13.05 9.58 0.01
C VAL A 605 12.09 9.29 -1.15
N GLU A 606 11.28 8.24 -1.02
CA GLU A 606 10.23 7.87 -1.97
C GLU A 606 9.22 9.01 -2.14
N ARG A 607 8.73 9.60 -1.03
CA ARG A 607 7.80 10.73 -1.08
C ARG A 607 8.44 12.02 -1.56
N MET A 608 9.70 12.29 -1.18
CA MET A 608 10.40 13.48 -1.67
C MET A 608 10.47 13.48 -3.19
N LYS A 609 10.87 12.34 -3.79
CA LYS A 609 10.90 12.17 -5.24
C LYS A 609 9.51 12.29 -5.89
N GLU A 610 8.43 12.03 -5.16
CA GLU A 610 7.05 12.05 -5.69
C GLU A 610 6.60 13.50 -5.86
N ILE A 611 6.90 14.30 -4.85
CA ILE A 611 6.60 15.73 -4.85
C ILE A 611 7.49 16.46 -5.86
N GLU A 612 8.76 16.07 -6.03
CA GLU A 612 9.65 16.61 -7.06
C GLU A 612 9.05 16.43 -8.46
N SER A 613 8.67 15.19 -8.79
CA SER A 613 8.05 14.88 -10.07
C SER A 613 6.73 15.63 -10.29
N SER A 614 5.92 15.78 -9.24
CA SER A 614 4.66 16.54 -9.30
C SER A 614 4.91 18.03 -9.57
N THR A 615 5.97 18.60 -9.01
CA THR A 615 6.38 19.99 -9.20
C THR A 615 6.80 20.25 -10.65
N GLU A 616 7.61 19.36 -11.22
CA GLU A 616 8.05 19.45 -12.62
C GLU A 616 6.87 19.37 -13.60
N ASN A 617 5.93 18.45 -13.35
CA ASN A 617 4.75 18.28 -14.18
C ASN A 617 3.84 19.52 -14.15
N LEU A 618 3.68 20.14 -12.97
CA LEU A 618 2.92 21.40 -12.84
C LEU A 618 3.61 22.55 -13.60
N GLY A 619 4.94 22.63 -13.55
CA GLY A 619 5.73 23.60 -14.32
C GLY A 619 5.50 23.45 -15.83
N ARG A 620 5.61 22.23 -16.36
CA ARG A 620 5.36 21.94 -17.79
C ARG A 620 3.93 22.28 -18.21
N ALA A 621 2.94 21.96 -17.37
CA ALA A 621 1.53 22.25 -17.66
C ALA A 621 1.21 23.76 -17.67
N LYS A 622 1.93 24.56 -16.87
CA LYS A 622 1.84 26.02 -16.93
C LYS A 622 2.48 26.54 -18.21
N SER A 623 3.70 26.10 -18.53
CA SER A 623 4.41 26.53 -19.76
C SER A 623 3.63 26.19 -21.03
N SER A 624 2.97 25.03 -21.09
CA SER A 624 2.13 24.69 -22.24
C SER A 624 0.89 25.59 -22.35
N LYS A 625 0.25 25.95 -21.23
CA LYS A 625 -0.90 26.88 -21.25
C LYS A 625 -0.52 28.27 -21.74
N PHE A 626 0.64 28.80 -21.33
CA PHE A 626 1.13 30.10 -21.83
C PHE A 626 1.37 30.10 -23.34
N LEU A 627 1.93 29.02 -23.88
CA LEU A 627 2.13 28.88 -25.34
C LEU A 627 0.81 28.87 -26.14
N TYR A 628 -0.30 28.44 -25.55
CA TYR A 628 -1.62 28.44 -26.19
C TYR A 628 -2.44 29.71 -25.93
N SER A 629 -2.06 30.56 -24.97
CA SER A 629 -2.74 31.84 -24.74
C SER A 629 -2.22 32.98 -25.62
N ASP A 630 -1.01 32.81 -26.18
CA ASP A 630 -0.37 33.79 -27.07
C ASP A 630 -0.63 33.49 -28.57
N LEU A 631 -1.31 32.36 -28.87
CA LEU A 631 -1.83 31.97 -30.18
C LEU A 631 -3.34 32.23 -30.23
#